data_AF-A0A842AL43-F1
#
_entry.id   AF-A0A842AL43-F1
#
_cell.length_a   1.000
_cell.length_b   1.000
_cell.length_c   1.000
_cell.angle_alpha   90.00
_cell.angle_beta   90.00
_cell.angle_gamma   90.00
#
_symmetry.space_group_name_H-M   'P 1'
#
loop_
_entity.id
_entity.type
_entity.pdbx_description
1 polymer ?
#
loop_
_entity_poly.entity_id
_entity_poly.type
_entity_poly.pdbx_seq_one_letter_code
_entity_poly.pdbx_strand_id
1 'polypeptide(L)' 'MNAKRRKRIQATLNILSEQLDLLEQLKDEEQEYVESIPENLQGSERYEVAEEAAANLEEAYDLVNDAIEKLEEAML' A
#
# COMPACT_ATOMS: atom_id res chain seq x y z
N MET A 1 19.22 -20.58 -17.83
CA MET A 1 19.46 -19.65 -16.70
C MET A 1 18.31 -18.65 -16.48
N ASN A 2 17.67 -18.16 -17.55
CA ASN A 2 16.60 -17.16 -17.48
C ASN A 2 15.26 -17.68 -16.89
N ALA A 3 14.94 -18.97 -17.07
CA ALA A 3 13.71 -19.57 -16.54
C ALA A 3 13.63 -19.58 -15.00
N LYS A 4 14.76 -19.83 -14.30
CA LYS A 4 14.79 -19.80 -12.82
C LYS A 4 14.62 -18.38 -12.28
N ARG A 5 15.21 -17.38 -12.95
CA ARG A 5 15.05 -15.96 -12.60
C ARG A 5 13.60 -15.53 -12.80
N ARG A 6 13.02 -15.77 -13.98
CA ARG A 6 11.61 -15.42 -14.28
C ARG A 6 10.62 -16.07 -13.33
N LYS A 7 10.80 -17.35 -12.98
CA LYS A 7 9.96 -18.01 -11.95
C LYS A 7 10.01 -17.32 -10.59
N ARG A 8 11.18 -16.82 -10.19
CA ARG A 8 11.33 -16.09 -8.92
C ARG A 8 10.68 -14.71 -8.99
N ILE A 9 10.84 -13.99 -10.11
CA ILE A 9 10.17 -12.70 -10.32
C ILE A 9 8.65 -12.87 -10.29
N GLN A 10 8.12 -13.88 -10.97
CA GLN A 10 6.68 -14.19 -10.94
C GLN A 10 6.18 -14.50 -9.52
N ALA A 11 6.95 -15.27 -8.73
CA ALA A 11 6.58 -15.55 -7.35
C ALA A 11 6.58 -14.27 -6.48
N THR A 12 7.54 -13.37 -6.70
CA THR A 12 7.56 -12.06 -6.05
C THR A 12 6.36 -11.21 -6.46
N LEU A 13 6.01 -11.15 -7.75
CA LEU A 13 4.83 -10.44 -8.25
C LEU A 13 3.56 -10.92 -7.55
N ASN A 14 3.34 -12.23 -7.50
CA ASN A 14 2.15 -12.79 -6.85
C ASN A 14 2.06 -12.36 -5.36
N ILE A 15 3.17 -12.41 -4.63
CA ILE A 15 3.20 -11.98 -3.22
C ILE A 15 2.89 -10.48 -3.12
N LEU A 16 3.52 -9.65 -3.94
CA LEU A 16 3.31 -8.21 -3.88
C LEU A 16 1.90 -7.81 -4.29
N SER A 17 1.29 -8.46 -5.29
CA SER A 17 -0.11 -8.24 -5.64
C SER A 17 -1.05 -8.58 -4.48
N GLU A 18 -0.85 -9.72 -3.81
CA GLU A 18 -1.62 -10.07 -2.61
C GLU A 18 -1.44 -9.05 -1.47
N GLN A 19 -0.23 -8.49 -1.32
CA GLN A 19 0.01 -7.44 -0.32
C GLN A 19 -0.56 -6.09 -0.74
N LEU A 20 -0.61 -5.78 -2.04
CA LEU A 20 -1.20 -4.56 -2.57
C LEU A 20 -2.71 -4.52 -2.27
N ASP A 21 -3.41 -5.64 -2.51
CA ASP A 21 -4.84 -5.79 -2.18
C ASP A 21 -5.11 -5.62 -0.68
N LEU A 22 -4.19 -6.07 0.18
CA LEU A 22 -4.27 -5.88 1.62
C LEU A 22 -3.99 -4.43 2.02
N LEU A 23 -3.01 -3.78 1.38
CA LEU A 23 -2.70 -2.37 1.62
C LEU A 23 -3.86 -1.47 1.22
N GLU A 24 -4.55 -1.77 0.11
CA GLU A 24 -5.76 -1.05 -0.30
C GLU A 24 -6.83 -1.11 0.80
N GLN A 25 -7.12 -2.32 1.32
CA GLN A 25 -8.08 -2.50 2.42
C GLN A 25 -7.67 -1.72 3.69
N LEU A 26 -6.42 -1.81 4.11
CA LEU A 26 -5.95 -1.13 5.32
C LEU A 26 -6.00 0.40 5.16
N LYS A 27 -5.65 0.89 3.97
CA LYS A 27 -5.70 2.31 3.64
C LYS A 27 -7.14 2.81 3.69
N ASP A 28 -8.07 2.09 3.08
CA ASP A 28 -9.49 2.44 3.10
C ASP A 28 -10.05 2.42 4.52
N GLU A 29 -9.71 1.41 5.33
CA GLU A 29 -10.10 1.33 6.75
C GLU A 29 -9.58 2.53 7.56
N GLU A 30 -8.32 2.94 7.37
CA GLU A 30 -7.74 4.08 8.08
C GLU A 30 -8.36 5.40 7.60
N GLN A 31 -8.63 5.55 6.30
CA GLN A 31 -9.32 6.72 5.75
C GLN A 31 -10.74 6.85 6.30
N GLU A 32 -11.50 5.75 6.36
CA GLU A 32 -12.82 5.71 7.00
C GLU A 32 -12.74 6.09 8.48
N TYR A 33 -11.71 5.61 9.20
CA TYR A 33 -11.49 6.00 10.59
C TYR A 33 -11.24 7.50 10.73
N VAL A 34 -10.36 8.09 9.91
CA VAL A 34 -10.09 9.54 9.90
C VAL A 34 -11.37 10.34 9.63
N GLU A 35 -12.15 9.95 8.62
CA GLU A 35 -13.42 10.60 8.26
C GLU A 35 -14.49 10.47 9.35
N SER A 36 -14.43 9.41 10.15
CA SER A 36 -15.34 9.20 11.28
C SER A 36 -15.05 10.10 12.49
N ILE A 37 -13.87 10.76 12.55
CA ILE A 37 -13.49 11.61 13.68
C ILE A 37 -14.35 12.89 13.68
N PRO A 38 -15.03 13.20 14.80
CA PRO A 38 -15.84 14.41 14.92
C PRO A 38 -15.04 15.69 14.61
N GLU A 39 -15.65 16.64 13.90
CA GLU A 39 -15.03 17.91 13.47
C GLU A 39 -14.44 18.71 14.66
N ASN A 40 -15.07 18.65 15.83
CA ASN A 40 -14.57 19.31 17.03
C ASN A 40 -13.31 18.66 17.65
N LEU A 41 -12.91 17.49 17.14
CA LEU A 41 -11.68 16.79 17.50
C LEU A 41 -10.63 16.83 16.38
N GLN A 42 -10.94 17.43 15.23
CA GLN A 42 -9.97 17.70 14.17
C GLN A 42 -8.92 18.70 14.67
N GLY A 43 -7.65 18.46 14.32
CA GLY A 43 -6.50 19.20 14.86
C GLY A 43 -6.12 18.82 16.29
N SER A 44 -6.68 17.74 16.84
CA SER A 44 -6.10 17.09 18.03
C SER A 44 -4.92 16.21 17.62
N GLU A 45 -3.99 15.97 18.56
CA GLU A 45 -2.86 15.04 18.35
C GLU A 45 -3.32 13.67 17.84
N ARG A 46 -4.47 13.17 18.34
CA ARG A 46 -5.02 11.89 17.87
C ARG A 46 -5.49 11.94 16.42
N TYR A 47 -6.05 13.07 15.99
CA TYR A 47 -6.47 13.24 14.60
C TYR A 47 -5.26 13.37 13.69
N GLU A 48 -4.25 14.15 14.07
CA GLU A 48 -3.00 14.29 13.31
C GLU A 48 -2.28 12.96 13.13
N VAL A 49 -2.22 12.12 14.18
CA VAL A 49 -1.64 10.76 14.10
C VAL A 49 -2.43 9.86 13.14
N ALA A 50 -3.76 9.99 13.10
CA ALA A 50 -4.60 9.22 12.19
C ALA A 50 -4.41 9.68 10.73
N GLU A 51 -4.33 10.98 10.48
CA GLU A 51 -4.00 11.52 9.15
C GLU A 51 -2.61 11.08 8.69
N GLU A 52 -1.62 11.09 9.58
CA GLU A 52 -0.27 10.60 9.28
C GLU A 52 -0.28 9.09 8.96
N ALA A 53 -1.05 8.30 9.71
CA ALA A 53 -1.22 6.87 9.42
C ALA A 53 -1.83 6.63 8.04
N ALA A 54 -2.92 7.34 7.69
CA ALA A 54 -3.56 7.25 6.39
C ALA A 54 -2.59 7.66 5.25
N ALA A 55 -1.85 8.75 5.43
CA ALA A 55 -0.85 9.21 4.45
C ALA A 55 0.27 8.18 4.24
N ASN A 56 0.77 7.58 5.32
CA ASN A 56 1.81 6.55 5.23
C ASN A 56 1.30 5.28 4.53
N LEU A 57 0.02 4.91 4.71
CA LEU A 57 -0.57 3.75 4.04
C LEU A 57 -0.78 4.00 2.54
N GLU A 58 -1.19 5.21 2.14
CA GLU A 58 -1.25 5.62 0.73
C GLU A 58 0.15 5.58 0.10
N GLU A 59 1.17 6.15 0.75
CA GLU A 59 2.55 6.08 0.25
C GLU A 59 3.05 4.64 0.11
N ALA A 60 2.75 3.78 1.10
CA ALA A 60 3.13 2.37 1.04
C ALA A 60 2.45 1.64 -0.13
N TYR A 61 1.16 1.92 -0.38
CA TYR A 61 0.43 1.37 -1.52
C TYR A 61 1.08 1.76 -2.85
N ASP A 62 1.34 3.06 -3.04
CA ASP A 62 1.98 3.59 -4.26
C ASP A 62 3.35 2.96 -4.50
N LEU A 63 4.19 2.87 -3.47
CA LEU A 63 5.52 2.26 -3.57
C LEU A 63 5.48 0.76 -3.94
N VAL A 64 4.50 0.02 -3.44
CA VAL A 64 4.33 -1.40 -3.78
C VAL A 64 3.80 -1.55 -5.21
N ASN A 65 2.87 -0.69 -5.63
CA ASN A 65 2.37 -0.68 -7.00
C ASN A 65 3.50 -0.38 -8.00
N ASP A 66 4.30 0.65 -7.73
CA ASP A 66 5.49 0.98 -8.53
C ASP A 66 6.47 -0.21 -8.59
N ALA A 67 6.70 -0.90 -7.46
CA ALA A 67 7.57 -2.06 -7.43
C ALA A 67 7.04 -3.21 -8.30
N ILE A 68 5.73 -3.43 -8.34
CA ILE A 68 5.07 -4.41 -9.23
C ILE A 68 5.34 -4.03 -10.70
N GLU A 69 5.08 -2.79 -11.10
CA GLU A 69 5.32 -2.32 -12.47
C GLU A 69 6.78 -2.56 -12.90
N LYS A 70 7.75 -2.25 -12.03
CA LYS A 70 9.18 -2.49 -12.33
C LYS A 70 9.55 -3.96 -12.43
N LEU A 71 8.88 -4.84 -11.68
CA LEU A 71 9.08 -6.28 -11.80
C LEU A 71 8.47 -6.84 -13.09
N GLU A 72 7.32 -6.33 -13.52
CA GLU A 72 6.71 -6.67 -14.81
C GLU A 72 7.59 -6.24 -15.99
N GLU A 73 8.10 -5.00 -15.97
CA GLU A 73 9.07 -4.50 -16.96
C GLU A 73 10.32 -5.40 -17.02
N ALA A 74 10.81 -5.90 -15.88
CA ALA A 74 11.97 -6.79 -15.82
C ALA A 74 11.71 -8.22 -16.35
N MET A 75 10.45 -8.58 -16.64
CA MET A 75 10.07 -9.85 -17.25
C MET A 75 9.99 -9.81 -18.79
N LEU A 76 9.89 -8.61 -19.39
CA LEU A 76 9.92 -8.40 -20.85
C LEU A 76 11.29 -8.82 -21.44
#